data_AF-A0A0B2R8N4-F1
#
_entry.id   AF-A0A0B2R8N4-F1
#
_cell.length_a   1.000
_cell.length_b   1.000
_cell.length_c   1.000
_cell.angle_alpha   90.00
_cell.angle_beta   90.00
_cell.angle_gamma   90.00
#
_symmetry.space_group_name_H-M   'P 1'
#
loop_
_entity.id
_entity.type
_entity.pdbx_description
1 polymer ?
#
loop_
_entity_poly.entity_id
_entity_poly.type
_entity_poly.pdbx_seq_one_letter_code
_entity_poly.pdbx_strand_id
1 'polypeptide(L)'
;MLEEYLKYFKSLNDRQREAACTDISTPLMIVAGPRSGKTSTMVRHVLMMLNEGISSSNILAMTFTTAAASEMRERIGAITGKAIAKELTISTFHSFSLQLCHSHGEKYVALNLIQIFTLICPQSAD
;
A
#
# COMPACT_ATOMS: atom_id res chain seq x y z
N MET A 1 -0.30 -19.85 7.26
CA MET A 1 -0.03 -18.45 7.66
C MET A 1 1.42 -18.27 8.08
N LEU A 2 1.87 -18.84 9.21
CA LEU A 2 3.24 -18.63 9.71
C LEU A 2 4.34 -19.22 8.80
N GLU A 3 4.15 -20.42 8.24
CA GLU A 3 5.14 -21.03 7.34
C GLU A 3 5.37 -20.24 6.05
N GLU A 4 4.29 -19.77 5.43
CA GLU A 4 4.32 -19.00 4.18
C GLU A 4 4.97 -17.61 4.41
N TYR A 5 4.65 -16.99 5.54
CA TYR A 5 5.31 -15.77 6.01
C TYR A 5 6.82 -15.95 6.23
N LEU A 6 7.24 -17.05 6.87
CA LEU A 6 8.65 -17.35 7.12
C LEU A 6 9.40 -17.67 5.82
N LYS A 7 8.78 -18.38 4.89
CA LYS A 7 9.35 -18.66 3.56
C LYS A 7 9.57 -17.37 2.78
N TYR A 8 8.59 -16.46 2.79
CA TYR A 8 8.72 -15.15 2.15
C TYR A 8 9.82 -14.30 2.81
N PHE A 9 9.92 -14.31 4.14
CA PHE A 9 10.95 -13.56 4.86
C PHE A 9 12.38 -14.00 4.50
N LYS A 10 12.60 -15.31 4.37
CA LYS A 10 13.90 -15.87 3.99
C LYS A 10 14.32 -15.50 2.56
N SER A 11 13.39 -15.08 1.69
CA SER A 11 13.67 -14.69 0.30
C SER A 11 14.30 -13.30 0.14
N LEU A 12 14.23 -12.44 1.16
CA LEU A 12 14.86 -11.12 1.16
C LEU A 12 16.36 -11.23 1.42
N ASN A 13 17.16 -10.29 0.94
CA ASN A 13 18.55 -10.14 1.38
C ASN A 13 18.62 -9.39 2.73
N ASP A 14 19.82 -9.28 3.32
CA ASP A 14 19.99 -8.66 4.64
C ASP A 14 19.50 -7.22 4.71
N ARG A 15 19.85 -6.39 3.70
CA ARG A 15 19.42 -4.98 3.65
C ARG A 15 17.91 -4.81 3.50
N GLN A 16 17.28 -5.67 2.71
CA GLN A 16 15.83 -5.67 2.54
C GLN A 16 15.13 -6.12 3.82
N ARG A 17 15.67 -7.13 4.53
CA ARG A 17 15.14 -7.54 5.84
C ARG A 17 15.25 -6.42 6.87
N GLU A 18 16.41 -5.79 6.97
CA GLU A 18 16.66 -4.66 7.86
C GLU A 18 15.67 -3.52 7.61
N ALA A 19 15.54 -3.09 6.35
CA ALA A 19 14.57 -2.07 5.98
C ALA A 19 13.13 -2.48 6.31
N ALA A 20 12.73 -3.72 6.00
CA ALA A 20 11.36 -4.16 6.26
C ALA A 20 11.03 -4.31 7.75
N CYS A 21 12.03 -4.56 8.60
CA CYS A 21 11.90 -4.68 10.05
C CYS A 21 12.21 -3.37 10.79
N THR A 22 12.32 -2.24 10.08
CA THR A 22 12.42 -0.93 10.73
C THR A 22 11.16 -0.66 11.55
N ASP A 23 11.35 -0.17 12.77
CA ASP A 23 10.26 0.14 13.70
C ASP A 23 9.29 1.19 13.12
N ILE A 24 7.99 1.01 13.34
CA ILE A 24 6.95 1.89 12.79
C ILE A 24 7.07 3.35 13.26
N SER A 25 7.65 3.60 14.43
CA SER A 25 7.90 4.95 14.93
C SER A 25 9.00 5.69 14.15
N THR A 26 9.77 4.98 13.33
CA THR A 26 10.88 5.53 12.56
C THR A 26 10.49 5.73 11.09
N PRO A 27 10.52 6.98 10.58
CA PRO A 27 10.33 7.23 9.16
C PRO A 27 11.38 6.50 8.31
N LEU A 28 10.94 5.72 7.33
CA LEU A 28 11.80 4.91 6.46
C LEU A 28 11.72 5.38 5.00
N MET A 29 12.87 5.64 4.37
CA MET A 29 12.98 5.91 2.94
C MET A 29 13.88 4.88 2.26
N ILE A 30 13.33 4.10 1.32
CA ILE A 30 14.06 3.06 0.60
C ILE A 30 14.46 3.58 -0.79
N VAL A 31 15.75 3.85 -0.98
CA VAL A 31 16.33 4.27 -2.27
C VAL A 31 17.15 3.12 -2.85
N ALA A 32 16.82 2.68 -4.05
CA ALA A 32 17.54 1.60 -4.72
C ALA A 32 17.33 1.64 -6.25
N GLY A 33 18.18 0.94 -7.02
CA GLY A 33 18.06 0.84 -8.49
C GLY A 33 16.85 0.01 -8.97
N PRO A 34 16.50 0.03 -10.26
CA PRO A 34 15.46 -0.83 -10.82
C PRO A 34 15.64 -2.31 -10.45
N ARG A 35 14.54 -3.06 -10.31
CA ARG A 35 14.54 -4.50 -10.00
C ARG A 35 15.26 -4.91 -8.68
N SER A 36 15.56 -3.96 -7.80
CA SER A 36 16.22 -4.20 -6.50
C SER A 36 15.32 -4.78 -5.40
N GLY A 37 14.07 -5.14 -5.72
CA GLY A 37 13.11 -5.65 -4.74
C GLY A 37 12.48 -4.61 -3.80
N LYS A 38 12.41 -3.32 -4.20
CA LYS A 38 11.71 -2.27 -3.44
C LYS A 38 10.28 -2.66 -3.06
N THR A 39 9.50 -3.13 -4.04
CA THR A 39 8.12 -3.56 -3.81
C THR A 39 8.03 -4.72 -2.83
N SER A 40 8.92 -5.72 -2.93
CA SER A 40 8.96 -6.85 -1.99
C SER A 40 9.32 -6.42 -0.58
N THR A 41 10.21 -5.42 -0.46
CA THR A 41 10.58 -4.83 0.84
C THR A 41 9.40 -4.08 1.45
N MET A 42 8.67 -3.29 0.67
CA MET A 42 7.45 -2.58 1.10
C MET A 42 6.34 -3.55 1.52
N VAL A 43 6.08 -4.59 0.72
CA VAL A 43 5.13 -5.66 1.08
C VAL A 43 5.52 -6.28 2.42
N ARG A 44 6.81 -6.57 2.62
CA ARG A 44 7.26 -7.13 3.89
C ARG A 44 7.09 -6.18 5.05
N HIS A 45 7.36 -4.89 4.87
CA HIS A 45 7.16 -3.89 5.91
C HIS A 45 5.69 -3.83 6.35
N VAL A 46 4.74 -3.89 5.40
CA VAL A 46 3.31 -4.00 5.72
C VAL A 46 2.99 -5.27 6.51
N LEU A 47 3.55 -6.41 6.11
CA LEU A 47 3.36 -7.67 6.84
C LEU A 47 3.98 -7.66 8.24
N MET A 48 5.08 -6.94 8.44
CA MET A 48 5.68 -6.71 9.77
C MET A 48 4.73 -5.89 10.64
N MET A 49 4.22 -4.77 10.14
CA MET A 49 3.24 -3.95 10.86
C MET A 49 2.02 -4.75 11.30
N LEU A 50 1.46 -5.56 10.40
CA LEU A 50 0.33 -6.45 10.74
C LEU A 50 0.70 -7.48 11.82
N ASN A 51 1.91 -8.04 11.74
CA ASN A 51 2.41 -9.02 12.73
C ASN A 51 2.66 -8.38 14.10
N GLU A 52 3.01 -7.10 14.15
CA GLU A 52 3.16 -6.30 15.37
C GLU A 52 1.81 -5.87 15.97
N GLY A 53 0.69 -6.26 15.36
CA GLY A 53 -0.66 -6.03 15.88
C GLY A 53 -1.32 -4.75 15.38
N ILE A 54 -0.75 -4.07 14.40
CA ILE A 54 -1.40 -2.92 13.76
C ILE A 54 -2.58 -3.42 12.93
N SER A 55 -3.77 -2.86 13.17
CA SER A 55 -4.96 -3.18 12.40
C SER A 55 -4.75 -2.84 10.92
N SER A 56 -5.17 -3.74 10.02
CA SER A 56 -5.19 -3.53 8.56
C SER A 56 -5.87 -2.23 8.15
N SER A 57 -6.92 -1.85 8.88
CA SER A 57 -7.67 -0.60 8.66
C SER A 57 -6.85 0.67 8.91
N ASN A 58 -5.76 0.58 9.68
CA ASN A 58 -4.85 1.69 10.00
C ASN A 58 -3.66 1.79 9.04
N ILE A 59 -3.59 0.92 8.02
CA ILE A 59 -2.48 0.91 7.06
C ILE A 59 -2.99 1.40 5.69
N LEU A 60 -2.38 2.48 5.21
CA LEU A 60 -2.56 3.03 3.86
C LEU A 60 -1.31 2.75 3.03
N ALA A 61 -1.46 2.00 1.94
CA ALA A 61 -0.41 1.77 0.96
C ALA A 61 -0.80 2.40 -0.38
N MET A 62 -0.05 3.39 -0.83
CA MET A 62 -0.31 4.10 -2.09
C MET A 62 0.74 3.79 -3.16
N THR A 63 0.27 3.67 -4.40
CA THR A 63 1.11 3.50 -5.59
C THR A 63 0.73 4.49 -6.70
N PHE A 64 1.56 4.58 -7.75
CA PHE A 64 1.22 5.40 -8.92
C PHE A 64 0.29 4.69 -9.91
N THR A 65 0.36 3.36 -10.01
CA THR A 65 -0.44 2.58 -10.98
C THR A 65 -1.39 1.63 -10.26
N THR A 66 -2.53 1.36 -10.90
CA THR A 66 -3.51 0.37 -10.45
C THR A 66 -2.94 -1.04 -10.46
N ALA A 67 -2.09 -1.36 -11.46
CA ALA A 67 -1.39 -2.63 -11.55
C ALA A 67 -0.50 -2.89 -10.33
N ALA A 68 0.30 -1.89 -9.91
CA ALA A 68 1.14 -2.03 -8.72
C ALA A 68 0.31 -2.17 -7.42
N ALA A 69 -0.82 -1.46 -7.32
CA ALA A 69 -1.74 -1.62 -6.20
C ALA A 69 -2.35 -3.02 -6.15
N SER A 70 -2.76 -3.57 -7.31
CA SER A 70 -3.30 -4.94 -7.42
C SER A 70 -2.25 -5.98 -7.05
N GLU A 71 -1.05 -5.87 -7.62
CA GLU A 71 0.06 -6.78 -7.33
C GLU A 71 0.42 -6.78 -5.84
N MET A 72 0.49 -5.59 -5.22
CA MET A 72 0.75 -5.48 -3.78
C MET A 72 -0.37 -6.15 -2.96
N ARG A 73 -1.64 -5.93 -3.32
CA ARG A 73 -2.79 -6.56 -2.66
C ARG A 73 -2.76 -8.07 -2.77
N GLU A 74 -2.47 -8.61 -3.95
CA GLU A 74 -2.36 -10.05 -4.18
C GLU A 74 -1.24 -10.67 -3.34
N ARG A 75 -0.06 -10.03 -3.31
CA ARG A 75 1.08 -10.52 -2.51
C ARG A 75 0.80 -10.53 -1.02
N ILE A 76 0.16 -9.48 -0.49
CA ILE A 76 -0.23 -9.43 0.92
C ILE A 76 -1.30 -10.49 1.19
N GLY A 77 -2.34 -10.55 0.35
CA GLY A 77 -3.46 -11.48 0.50
C GLY A 77 -3.08 -12.95 0.38
N ALA A 78 -2.02 -13.28 -0.37
CA ALA A 78 -1.47 -14.63 -0.41
C ALA A 78 -0.96 -15.07 0.97
N ILE A 79 -0.44 -14.15 1.79
CA ILE A 79 0.17 -14.46 3.08
C ILE A 79 -0.85 -14.29 4.23
N THR A 80 -1.65 -13.23 4.19
CA THR A 80 -2.58 -12.85 5.27
C THR A 80 -4.00 -13.36 5.05
N GLY A 81 -4.31 -13.87 3.85
CA GLY A 81 -5.67 -14.17 3.41
C GLY A 81 -6.38 -12.94 2.81
N LYS A 82 -7.37 -13.21 1.94
CA LYS A 82 -8.09 -12.20 1.16
C LYS A 82 -8.88 -11.21 2.02
N ALA A 83 -9.36 -11.63 3.20
CA ALA A 83 -10.14 -10.77 4.09
C ALA A 83 -9.29 -9.58 4.60
N ILE A 84 -8.10 -9.88 5.13
CA ILE A 84 -7.16 -8.85 5.63
C ILE A 84 -6.71 -7.92 4.50
N ALA A 85 -6.36 -8.48 3.34
CA ALA A 85 -5.92 -7.67 2.19
C ALA A 85 -7.03 -6.79 1.59
N LYS A 86 -8.31 -7.13 1.83
CA LYS A 86 -9.45 -6.31 1.42
C LYS A 86 -9.70 -5.15 2.39
N GLU A 87 -9.47 -5.37 3.68
CA GLU A 87 -9.59 -4.33 4.72
C GLU A 87 -8.46 -3.28 4.62
N LEU A 88 -7.26 -3.70 4.20
CA LEU A 88 -6.13 -2.80 4.00
C LEU A 88 -6.38 -1.85 2.83
N THR A 89 -6.14 -0.56 3.04
CA THR A 89 -6.32 0.44 1.98
C THR A 89 -5.10 0.45 1.07
N ILE A 90 -5.19 -0.27 -0.06
CA ILE A 90 -4.17 -0.30 -1.11
C ILE A 90 -4.75 0.34 -2.37
N SER A 91 -4.24 1.50 -2.78
CA SER A 91 -4.84 2.32 -3.83
C SER A 91 -3.81 3.12 -4.62
N THR A 92 -4.25 3.72 -5.72
CA THR A 92 -3.48 4.82 -6.32
C THR A 92 -3.71 6.12 -5.56
N PHE A 93 -2.86 7.12 -5.78
CA PHE A 93 -3.10 8.48 -5.29
C PHE A 93 -4.47 9.01 -5.71
N HIS A 94 -4.82 8.90 -7.00
CA HIS A 94 -6.09 9.40 -7.52
C HIS A 94 -7.30 8.68 -6.90
N SER A 95 -7.24 7.35 -6.77
CA SER A 95 -8.32 6.57 -6.16
C SER A 95 -8.53 6.95 -4.69
N PHE A 96 -7.44 7.15 -3.94
CA PHE A 96 -7.51 7.57 -2.55
C PHE A 96 -8.07 8.99 -2.41
N SER A 97 -7.58 9.93 -3.22
CA SER A 97 -8.09 11.31 -3.22
C SER A 97 -9.58 11.37 -3.55
N LEU A 98 -10.04 10.58 -4.53
CA LEU A 98 -11.46 10.47 -4.86
C LEU A 98 -12.27 9.93 -3.68
N GLN A 99 -11.80 8.86 -3.03
CA GLN A 99 -12.43 8.31 -1.83
C GLN A 99 -12.53 9.38 -0.72
N LEU A 100 -11.46 10.15 -0.50
CA LEU A 100 -11.46 11.24 0.48
C LEU A 100 -12.50 12.31 0.15
N CYS A 101 -12.59 12.73 -1.12
CA CYS A 101 -13.59 13.68 -1.60
C CYS A 101 -15.02 13.16 -1.42
N HIS A 102 -15.28 11.87 -1.66
CA HIS A 102 -16.61 11.30 -1.41
C HIS A 102 -16.95 11.25 0.08
N SER A 103 -15.99 10.86 0.94
CA SER A 103 -16.24 10.71 2.38
C SER A 103 -16.34 12.04 3.12
N HIS A 104 -15.76 13.12 2.60
CA HIS A 104 -15.63 14.40 3.30
C HIS A 104 -16.02 15.61 2.44
N GLY A 105 -16.54 15.40 1.23
CA GLY A 105 -16.79 16.45 0.25
C GLY A 105 -17.63 17.60 0.78
N GLU A 106 -18.66 17.30 1.58
CA GLU A 106 -19.51 18.32 2.23
C GLU A 106 -18.72 19.27 3.14
N LYS A 107 -17.62 18.82 3.77
CA LYS A 107 -16.73 19.69 4.58
C LYS A 107 -15.84 20.59 3.71
N TYR A 108 -15.50 20.16 2.50
CA TYR A 108 -14.61 20.90 1.58
C TYR A 108 -15.35 21.89 0.67
N VAL A 109 -16.69 21.83 0.59
CA VAL A 109 -17.51 22.82 -0.12
C VAL A 109 -17.29 24.25 0.41
N ALA A 110 -16.97 24.42 1.70
CA ALA A 110 -16.68 25.73 2.29
C ALA A 110 -15.35 26.37 1.84
N LEU A 111 -14.45 25.62 1.19
CA LEU A 111 -13.14 26.11 0.75
C LEU A 111 -13.09 26.54 -0.72
N ASN A 112 -14.23 26.60 -1.43
CA ASN A 112 -14.27 26.91 -2.88
C ASN A 112 -13.32 26.02 -3.72
N LEU A 113 -13.00 24.82 -3.22
CA LEU A 113 -12.07 23.87 -3.85
C LEU A 113 -12.76 22.96 -4.88
N ILE A 114 -14.04 23.18 -5.17
CA ILE A 114 -14.82 22.30 -6.08
C ILE A 114 -15.39 23.12 -7.23
N GLN A 115 -14.49 23.63 -8.07
CA GLN A 115 -14.73 23.54 -9.50
C GLN A 115 -13.64 22.62 -10.07
N ILE A 116 -14.06 21.74 -10.98
CA ILE A 116 -13.30 20.79 -11.81
C ILE A 116 -12.69 19.59 -11.04
N PHE A 117 -12.94 18.31 -11.35
CA PHE A 117 -13.29 17.65 -12.61
C PHE A 117 -14.25 16.47 -12.37
N THR A 118 -15.26 16.32 -13.22
CA THR A 118 -15.76 14.98 -13.58
C THR A 118 -14.54 14.15 -13.96
N LEU A 119 -14.18 13.15 -13.15
CA LEU A 119 -13.16 12.16 -13.49
C LEU A 119 -13.68 11.31 -14.66
N ILE A 120 -13.64 11.88 -15.86
CA ILE A 120 -13.55 11.08 -17.08
C ILE A 120 -12.12 10.56 -17.06
N CYS A 121 -11.94 9.36 -16.51
CA CYS A 121 -10.73 8.58 -16.73
C CYS A 121 -10.82 8.09 -18.18
N PRO A 122 -10.06 8.62 -19.15
CA PRO A 122 -9.96 7.92 -20.43
C PRO A 122 -9.22 6.62 -20.13
N GLN A 123 -9.88 5.48 -20.34
CA GLN A 123 -9.16 4.22 -20.43
C GLN A 123 -8.15 4.30 -21.58
N SER A 124 -6.96 3.74 -21.32
CA SER A 124 -5.92 3.25 -22.24
C SER A 124 -4.84 4.22 -22.79
N ALA A 125 -3.59 3.89 -22.48
CA ALA A 125 -2.59 3.44 -23.47
C ALA A 125 -1.43 2.72 -22.72
N ASP A 126 -1.13 1.51 -23.17
CA ASP A 126 -0.15 0.49 -22.72
C ASP A 126 -0.68 -0.63 -21.80
#